data_AF-A0A8D1WNE8-F1
#
_entry.id   AF-A0A8D1WNE8-F1
#
_cell.length_a   1.000
_cell.length_b   1.000
_cell.length_c   1.000
_cell.angle_alpha   90.00
_cell.angle_beta   90.00
_cell.angle_gamma   90.00
#
_symmetry.space_group_name_H-M   'P 1'
#
loop_
_entity.id
_entity.type
_entity.pdbx_description
1 polymer ?
#
loop_
_entity_poly.entity_id
_entity_poly.type
_entity_poly.pdbx_seq_one_letter_code
_entity_poly.pdbx_strand_id
1 'polypeptide(L)' 'MESDKIVPGGLTEPRPATPEIQEIATTVKPQLEEKTKKTYEKFEAIIYRSQMIDGSICYIKVSVQHLW' A
#
# COMPACT_ATOMS: atom_id res chain seq x y z
N MET A 1 4.64 -20.08 -16.29
CA MET A 1 5.08 -19.00 -15.39
C MET A 1 4.70 -17.72 -16.10
N GLU A 2 3.55 -17.16 -15.77
CA GLU A 2 2.98 -16.00 -16.47
C GLU A 2 3.94 -14.83 -16.23
N SER A 3 4.65 -14.41 -17.27
CA SER A 3 5.37 -13.15 -17.23
C SER A 3 4.32 -12.05 -17.22
N ASP A 4 3.99 -11.53 -16.03
CA ASP A 4 3.27 -10.27 -15.88
C ASP A 4 3.96 -9.27 -16.82
N LYS A 5 3.34 -8.96 -17.97
CA LYS A 5 3.87 -7.96 -18.89
C LYS A 5 3.83 -6.64 -18.15
N ILE A 6 4.97 -6.19 -17.64
CA ILE A 6 5.09 -4.90 -16.98
C ILE A 6 4.94 -3.84 -18.07
N VAL A 7 3.73 -3.29 -18.18
CA VAL A 7 3.43 -2.16 -19.06
C VAL A 7 3.76 -0.88 -18.27
N PRO A 8 4.56 0.07 -18.81
CA PRO A 8 4.78 1.36 -18.16
C PRO A 8 3.44 2.05 -17.87
N GLY A 9 3.22 2.46 -16.62
CA GLY A 9 1.94 3.01 -16.14
C GLY A 9 0.80 1.99 -15.92
N GLY A 10 1.03 0.71 -16.20
CA GLY A 10 0.10 -0.37 -15.88
C GLY A 10 0.24 -0.85 -14.43
N LEU A 11 -0.89 -1.17 -13.80
CA LEU A 11 -0.91 -1.82 -12.48
C LEU A 11 -0.59 -3.31 -12.62
N THR A 12 0.30 -3.81 -11.76
CA THR A 12 0.50 -5.26 -11.56
C THR A 12 -0.76 -5.93 -11.00
N GLU A 13 -0.85 -7.25 -11.12
CA GLU A 13 -1.88 -8.02 -10.45
C GLU A 13 -1.79 -7.85 -8.91
N PRO A 14 -2.92 -7.91 -8.18
CA PRO A 14 -2.92 -7.79 -6.72
C PRO A 14 -2.15 -8.94 -6.08
N ARG A 15 -1.23 -8.59 -5.17
CA ARG A 15 -0.40 -9.54 -4.42
C ARG A 15 -0.61 -9.36 -2.92
N PRO A 16 -0.47 -10.42 -2.09
CA PRO A 16 -0.48 -10.28 -0.64
C PRO A 16 0.61 -9.31 -0.17
N ALA A 17 0.29 -8.49 0.85
CA ALA A 17 1.29 -7.59 1.42
C ALA A 17 2.45 -8.38 2.04
N THR A 18 3.67 -7.92 1.78
CA THR A 18 4.89 -8.42 2.42
C THR A 18 5.24 -7.57 3.65
N PRO A 19 6.20 -8.01 4.49
CA PRO A 19 6.69 -7.18 5.59
C PRO A 19 7.21 -5.80 5.14
N GLU A 20 7.85 -5.72 3.97
CA GLU A 20 8.31 -4.46 3.38
C GLU A 20 7.13 -3.53 3.02
N ILE A 21 6.06 -4.07 2.44
CA ILE A 21 4.83 -3.30 2.14
C ILE A 21 4.18 -2.79 3.42
N GLN A 22 4.15 -3.61 4.47
CA GLN A 22 3.68 -3.20 5.79
C GLN A 22 4.53 -2.07 6.37
N GLU A 23 5.86 -2.15 6.23
CA GLU A 23 6.77 -1.09 6.69
C GLU A 23 6.49 0.22 5.97
N ILE A 24 6.36 0.20 4.63
CA ILE A 24 5.98 1.39 3.84
C ILE A 24 4.67 1.99 4.35
N ALA A 25 3.64 1.16 4.55
CA ALA A 25 2.35 1.59 5.07
C ALA A 25 2.48 2.25 6.46
N THR A 26 3.26 1.64 7.35
CA THR A 26 3.54 2.17 8.69
C THR A 26 4.30 3.50 8.64
N THR A 27 5.30 3.64 7.76
CA THR A 27 6.08 4.87 7.61
C THR A 27 5.22 6.06 7.16
N VAL A 28 4.25 5.83 6.28
CA VAL A 28 3.36 6.90 5.78
C VAL A 28 2.10 7.11 6.63
N LYS A 29 1.82 6.21 7.58
CA LYS A 29 0.64 6.28 8.46
C LYS A 29 0.48 7.65 9.17
N PRO A 30 1.52 8.27 9.76
CA PRO A 30 1.35 9.58 10.40
C PRO A 30 0.84 10.66 9.45
N GLN A 31 1.26 10.63 8.18
CA GLN A 31 0.80 11.58 7.16
C GLN A 31 -0.67 11.34 6.80
N LEU A 32 -1.12 10.08 6.79
CA LEU A 32 -2.53 9.74 6.59
C LEU A 32 -3.40 10.24 7.75
N GLU A 33 -2.95 10.01 8.98
CA GLU A 33 -3.65 10.45 10.20
C GLU A 33 -3.77 11.97 10.27
N GLU A 34 -2.70 12.70 9.94
CA GLU A 34 -2.69 14.15 9.88
C GLU A 34 -3.67 14.69 8.82
N LYS A 35 -3.70 14.09 7.63
CA LYS A 35 -4.59 14.50 6.51
C LYS A 35 -6.05 14.17 6.77
N THR A 36 -6.32 13.04 7.43
CA THR A 36 -7.69 12.57 7.68
C THR A 36 -8.26 13.00 9.03
N LYS A 37 -7.42 13.57 9.92
CA LYS A 37 -7.77 13.92 11.30
C LYS A 37 -8.37 12.74 12.08
N LYS A 38 -7.85 11.54 11.82
CA LYS A 38 -8.24 10.29 12.48
C LYS A 38 -6.99 9.55 12.95
N THR A 39 -7.13 8.76 14.00
CA THR A 39 -6.10 7.82 14.46
C THR A 39 -6.54 6.38 14.19
N TYR A 40 -5.59 5.52 13.90
CA TYR A 40 -5.84 4.11 13.62
C TYR A 40 -5.05 3.24 14.59
N GLU A 41 -5.73 2.50 15.47
CA GLU A 41 -5.07 1.60 16.42
C GLU A 41 -4.46 0.40 15.69
N LYS A 42 -5.24 -0.26 14.84
CA LYS A 42 -4.76 -1.29 13.92
C LYS A 42 -4.56 -0.70 12.54
N PHE A 43 -3.45 -1.08 11.90
CA PHE A 43 -3.07 -0.61 10.58
C PHE A 43 -2.27 -1.69 9.83
N GLU A 44 -2.98 -2.65 9.26
CA GLU A 44 -2.43 -3.87 8.66
C GLU A 44 -2.56 -3.83 7.13
N ALA A 45 -1.44 -3.87 6.42
CA ALA A 45 -1.42 -4.01 4.97
C ALA A 45 -1.83 -5.44 4.58
N ILE A 46 -2.79 -5.57 3.66
CA ILE A 46 -3.32 -6.89 3.27
C ILE A 46 -2.99 -7.26 1.81
N ILE A 47 -3.09 -6.29 0.90
CA ILE A 47 -2.91 -6.48 -0.54
C ILE A 47 -2.19 -5.25 -1.09
N TYR A 48 -1.30 -5.44 -2.05
CA TYR A 48 -0.70 -4.35 -2.79
C TYR A 48 -0.70 -4.57 -4.30
N ARG A 49 -0.59 -3.46 -5.03
CA ARG A 49 -0.31 -3.39 -6.47
C ARG A 49 0.79 -2.36 -6.68
N SER A 50 1.57 -2.50 -7.75
CA SER A 50 2.62 -1.56 -8.12
C SER A 50 2.46 -1.08 -9.55
N GLN A 51 2.93 0.14 -9.82
CA GLN A 51 3.09 0.67 -11.18
C GLN A 51 4.54 1.09 -11.38
N MET A 52 5.11 0.71 -12.52
CA MET A 52 6.42 1.17 -12.96
C MET A 52 6.26 2.44 -13.81
N ILE A 53 6.97 3.50 -13.42
CA ILE A 53 7.11 4.78 -14.15
C ILE A 53 8.60 5.18 -14.11
N ASP A 54 8.92 6.49 -14.11
CA ASP A 54 10.25 6.99 -13.72
C ASP A 54 10.39 6.94 -12.18
N GLY A 55 10.36 5.71 -11.65
CA GLY A 55 10.13 5.40 -10.25
C GLY A 55 9.09 4.28 -10.08
N SER A 56 8.63 4.04 -8.86
CA SER A 56 7.59 3.04 -8.58
C SER A 56 6.52 3.63 -7.68
N ILE A 57 5.25 3.47 -8.07
CA ILE A 57 4.10 3.80 -7.23
C ILE A 57 3.56 2.51 -6.62
N CYS A 58 3.39 2.50 -5.29
CA CYS A 58 2.81 1.38 -4.56
C CYS A 58 1.40 1.73 -4.05
N TYR A 59 0.43 0.89 -4.39
CA TYR A 59 -0.96 0.99 -3.94
C TYR A 59 -1.20 -0.08 -2.90
N ILE A 60 -1.51 0.31 -1.66
CA ILE A 60 -1.64 -0.62 -0.53
C ILE A 60 -3.07 -0.55 0.01
N LYS A 61 -3.74 -1.70 0.06
CA LYS A 61 -4.99 -1.86 0.79
C LYS A 61 -4.64 -2.16 2.24
N VAL A 62 -5.15 -1.34 3.15
CA VAL A 62 -4.90 -1.45 4.59
C VAL A 62 -6.21 -1.73 5.33
N SER A 63 -6.19 -2.78 6.16
CA SER A 63 -7.22 -3.05 7.16
C SER A 63 -6.97 -2.19 8.39
N VAL A 64 -7.97 -1.43 8.82
CA VAL A 64 -7.83 -0.45 9.90
C VAL A 64 -8.86 -0.63 10.99
N GLN A 65 -8.49 -0.21 12.20
CA GLN A 65 -9.42 -0.04 13.33
C GLN A 65 -9.30 1.38 13.85
N HIS A 66 -10.42 2.11 13.91
CA HIS A 66 -10.47 3.49 14.39
C HIS A 66 -10.59 3.57 15.91
N LEU A 67 -9.98 4.61 16.50
CA LEU A 67 -10.36 5.10 17.82
C LEU A 67 -11.44 6.17 17.64
N TRP A 68 -12.48 6.12 18.46
CA TRP A 68 -13.65 7.00 18.41
C TRP A 68 -13.37 8.36 19.04
#